data_AF-A0A1Q7UNW8-F1
#
_entry.id   AF-A0A1Q7UNW8-F1
#
_cell.length_a   1.000
_cell.length_b   1.000
_cell.length_c   1.000
_cell.angle_alpha   90.00
_cell.angle_beta   90.00
_cell.angle_gamma   90.00
#
_symmetry.space_group_name_H-M   'P 1'
#
loop_
_entity.id
_entity.type
_entity.pdbx_description
1 polymer ?
#
loop_
_entity_poly.entity_id
_entity_poly.type
_entity_poly.pdbx_seq_one_letter_code
_entity_poly.pdbx_strand_id
1 'polypeptide(L)'
;MLIFCLVVVANLSLAFYSAFFASVTITLTPQRQSYNTTLLLQLVTGMPTSLTQVQSRRLAPLTITQRTTAQATGSYHQDPTYAIGYVTFYNGQFSPITIPAGTQLSTQEGKAVVTTQTATVPGIDQSANPPALGEATIPARAVTMGAGGNIDAYSISGPCCASSVLVKNVQTFTGGQDEENYAIVRQRDIGSQITPLRQTIAQSMTTTLRSQVKPGETLVPSVCSPTFTPDHKAGDAAQASLLPQVKPVAGSSLIRLRCIPTSIVMRQHTTYSQQYPRRIS
;
A
#
# COMPACT_ATOMS: atom_id res chain seq x y z
N MET A 1 84.15 18.82 76.34
CA MET A 1 83.87 19.68 75.15
C MET A 1 84.08 18.98 73.82
N LEU A 2 85.16 18.21 73.60
CA LEU A 2 85.50 17.62 72.29
C LEU A 2 84.42 16.69 71.70
N ILE A 3 83.77 15.89 72.54
CA ILE A 3 82.75 14.90 72.12
C ILE A 3 81.48 15.60 71.59
N PHE A 4 81.11 16.75 72.17
CA PHE A 4 79.91 17.49 71.75
C PHE A 4 80.10 18.11 70.35
N CYS A 5 81.31 18.60 70.02
CA CYS A 5 81.62 19.08 68.68
C CYS A 5 81.55 17.97 67.62
N LEU A 6 82.04 16.76 67.93
CA LEU A 6 82.02 15.65 66.97
C LEU A 6 80.58 15.22 66.63
N VAL A 7 79.67 15.22 67.61
CA VAL A 7 78.26 14.89 67.38
C VAL A 7 77.59 15.97 66.52
N VAL A 8 77.86 17.25 66.77
CA VAL A 8 77.28 18.35 65.98
C VAL A 8 77.76 18.29 64.53
N VAL A 9 79.06 18.07 64.29
CA VAL A 9 79.62 17.96 62.94
C VAL A 9 79.10 16.72 62.20
N ALA A 10 78.93 15.58 62.89
CA ALA A 10 78.35 14.38 62.30
C ALA A 10 76.88 14.58 61.88
N ASN A 11 76.08 15.28 62.70
CA ASN A 11 74.68 15.56 62.36
C ASN A 11 74.56 16.57 61.21
N LEU A 12 75.40 17.61 61.18
CA LEU A 12 75.45 18.58 60.09
C LEU A 12 75.89 17.94 58.76
N SER A 13 76.87 17.04 58.79
CA SER A 13 77.33 16.33 57.58
C SER A 13 76.30 15.33 57.08
N LEU A 14 75.57 14.63 57.96
CA LEU A 14 74.49 13.72 57.57
C LEU A 14 73.30 14.47 56.95
N ALA A 15 72.94 15.64 57.51
CA ALA A 15 71.92 16.52 56.95
C ALA A 15 72.33 17.12 55.60
N PHE A 16 73.63 17.41 55.42
CA PHE A 16 74.17 17.90 54.15
C PHE A 16 74.18 16.79 53.08
N TYR A 17 74.47 15.56 53.46
CA TYR A 17 74.44 14.40 52.56
C TYR A 17 73.02 14.11 52.06
N SER A 18 72.00 14.14 52.92
CA SER A 18 70.62 13.87 52.51
C SER A 18 70.02 14.96 51.60
N ALA A 19 70.49 16.21 51.72
CA ALA A 19 70.11 17.30 50.82
C ALA A 19 70.70 17.13 49.40
N PHE A 20 71.78 16.36 49.23
CA PHE A 20 72.47 16.19 47.94
C PHE A 20 71.99 15.01 47.08
N PHE A 21 71.15 14.10 47.60
CA PHE A 21 70.60 12.96 46.85
C PHE A 21 69.11 13.09 46.53
N ALA A 22 68.65 14.29 46.16
CA ALA A 22 67.33 14.46 45.58
C ALA A 22 67.28 13.80 44.20
N SER A 23 66.56 12.69 44.06
CA SER A 23 66.35 12.01 42.79
C SER A 23 65.17 12.64 42.04
N VAL A 24 65.42 13.12 40.81
CA VAL A 24 64.38 13.65 39.92
C VAL A 24 63.95 12.53 38.97
N THR A 25 62.72 12.07 39.12
CA THR A 25 62.11 11.10 38.21
C THR A 25 61.50 11.84 37.02
N ILE A 26 62.14 11.75 35.85
CA ILE A 26 61.60 12.28 34.59
C ILE A 26 60.67 11.23 33.98
N THR A 27 59.35 11.43 34.11
CA THR A 27 58.36 10.54 33.50
C THR A 27 58.07 10.97 32.06
N LEU A 28 58.68 10.28 31.09
CA LEU A 28 58.37 10.45 29.67
C LEU A 28 57.10 9.67 29.32
N THR A 29 55.97 10.35 29.14
CA THR A 29 54.72 9.74 28.68
C THR A 29 54.62 9.88 27.16
N PRO A 30 54.67 8.78 26.37
CA PRO A 30 54.53 8.86 24.92
C PRO A 30 53.08 9.18 24.54
N GLN A 31 52.83 10.39 24.05
CA GLN A 31 51.53 10.78 23.52
C GLN A 31 51.36 10.21 22.10
N ARG A 32 50.55 9.16 21.93
CA ARG A 32 50.15 8.66 20.60
C ARG A 32 49.05 9.55 20.04
N GLN A 33 49.37 10.37 19.04
CA GLN A 33 48.40 11.12 18.25
C GLN A 33 48.01 10.28 17.02
N SER A 34 46.74 9.87 16.92
CA SER A 34 46.22 9.22 15.71
C SER A 34 45.76 10.28 14.71
N TYR A 35 46.38 10.30 13.53
CA TYR A 35 45.95 11.14 12.41
C TYR A 35 44.99 10.35 11.52
N ASN A 36 43.73 10.76 11.47
CA ASN A 36 42.76 10.24 10.51
C ASN A 36 42.80 11.12 9.25
N THR A 37 43.43 10.63 8.19
CA THR A 37 43.40 11.26 6.86
C THR A 37 42.33 10.59 6.01
N THR A 38 41.47 11.39 5.38
CA THR A 38 40.51 10.93 4.37
C THR A 38 41.12 11.15 2.98
N LEU A 39 41.52 10.07 2.31
CA LEU A 39 42.00 10.12 0.93
C LEU A 39 40.84 9.85 -0.03
N LEU A 40 40.56 10.79 -0.94
CA LEU A 40 39.59 10.57 -2.02
C LEU A 40 40.26 9.81 -3.16
N LEU A 41 39.79 8.59 -3.42
CA LEU A 41 40.24 7.75 -4.51
C LEU A 41 39.26 7.85 -5.69
N GLN A 42 39.78 8.05 -6.90
CA GLN A 42 39.02 8.08 -8.14
C GLN A 42 38.97 6.69 -8.77
N LEU A 43 37.76 6.19 -9.05
CA LEU A 43 37.55 4.91 -9.72
C LEU A 43 37.63 5.11 -11.23
N VAL A 44 38.57 4.43 -11.89
CA VAL A 44 38.74 4.50 -13.35
C VAL A 44 38.53 3.13 -13.99
N THR A 45 37.87 3.06 -15.15
CA THR A 45 37.68 1.79 -15.88
C THR A 45 38.86 1.43 -16.78
N GLY A 46 39.81 2.35 -16.95
CA GLY A 46 41.06 2.17 -17.67
C GLY A 46 42.26 1.98 -16.74
N MET A 47 43.46 2.12 -17.30
CA MET A 47 44.71 2.04 -16.53
C MET A 47 44.85 3.29 -15.63
N PRO A 48 45.14 3.15 -14.32
CA PRO A 48 45.36 4.29 -13.44
C PRO A 48 46.56 5.13 -13.89
N THR A 49 46.39 6.45 -13.98
CA THR A 49 47.46 7.38 -14.37
C THR A 49 47.98 8.23 -13.19
N SER A 50 47.37 8.09 -12.01
CA SER A 50 47.71 8.83 -10.80
C SER A 50 47.67 7.92 -9.56
N LEU A 51 48.42 8.27 -8.52
CA LEU A 51 48.38 7.63 -7.20
C LEU A 51 47.02 7.76 -6.49
N THR A 52 46.17 8.67 -6.96
CA THR A 52 44.79 8.85 -6.46
C THR A 52 43.77 8.04 -7.24
N GLN A 53 44.18 7.23 -8.23
CA GLN A 53 43.26 6.45 -9.07
C GLN A 53 43.36 4.95 -8.77
N VAL A 54 42.20 4.28 -8.74
CA VAL A 54 42.09 2.83 -8.56
C VAL A 54 41.35 2.22 -9.74
N GLN A 55 41.90 1.14 -10.28
CA GLN A 55 41.27 0.41 -11.37
C GLN A 55 39.94 -0.21 -10.89
N SER A 56 38.91 -0.01 -11.69
CA SER A 56 37.56 -0.44 -11.44
C SER A 56 36.94 -1.10 -12.67
N ARG A 57 35.90 -1.91 -12.46
CA ARG A 57 35.16 -2.59 -13.51
C ARG A 57 33.67 -2.37 -13.29
N ARG A 58 32.97 -1.93 -14.33
CA ARG A 58 31.51 -1.81 -14.30
C ARG A 58 30.88 -3.21 -14.41
N LEU A 59 29.91 -3.48 -13.55
CA LEU A 59 29.08 -4.69 -13.66
C LEU A 59 27.92 -4.44 -14.63
N ALA A 60 27.44 -5.50 -15.26
CA ALA A 60 26.27 -5.40 -16.13
C ALA A 60 25.04 -4.98 -15.30
N PRO A 61 24.14 -4.13 -15.84
CA PRO A 61 22.90 -3.78 -15.16
C PRO A 61 22.09 -5.04 -14.85
N LEU A 62 21.69 -5.19 -13.60
CA LEU A 62 20.86 -6.30 -13.14
C LEU A 62 19.44 -5.82 -12.94
N THR A 63 18.44 -6.55 -13.40
CA THR A 63 17.03 -6.26 -13.02
C THR A 63 16.56 -7.32 -12.05
N ILE A 64 16.20 -6.92 -10.83
CA ILE A 64 15.49 -7.79 -9.88
C ILE A 64 14.06 -7.30 -9.76
N THR A 65 13.13 -8.26 -9.81
CA THR A 65 11.71 -8.00 -9.64
C THR A 65 11.14 -8.98 -8.63
N GLN A 66 10.38 -8.47 -7.67
CA GLN A 66 9.71 -9.29 -6.66
C GLN A 66 8.24 -8.94 -6.56
N ARG A 67 7.43 -9.92 -6.17
CA ARG A 67 6.00 -9.78 -5.95
C ARG A 67 5.62 -10.26 -4.55
N THR A 68 4.61 -9.63 -3.95
CA THR A 68 3.98 -10.08 -2.71
C THR A 68 2.48 -9.84 -2.77
N THR A 69 1.76 -10.47 -1.85
CA THR A 69 0.31 -10.34 -1.70
C THR A 69 -0.03 -9.85 -0.30
N ALA A 70 -0.90 -8.86 -0.16
CA ALA A 70 -1.44 -8.39 1.11
C ALA A 70 -2.93 -8.67 1.22
N GLN A 71 -3.38 -9.06 2.41
CA GLN A 71 -4.79 -9.24 2.74
C GLN A 71 -5.47 -7.88 2.94
N ALA A 72 -6.61 -7.66 2.30
CA ALA A 72 -7.43 -6.47 2.50
C ALA A 72 -8.06 -6.45 3.90
N THR A 73 -7.89 -5.35 4.64
CA THR A 73 -8.39 -5.25 6.02
C THR A 73 -9.54 -4.26 6.18
N GLY A 74 -9.98 -3.63 5.10
CA GLY A 74 -11.16 -2.80 5.07
C GLY A 74 -12.42 -3.60 4.86
N SER A 75 -13.53 -3.02 5.29
CA SER A 75 -14.88 -3.55 5.09
C SER A 75 -15.73 -2.45 4.49
N TYR A 76 -16.57 -2.81 3.53
CA TYR A 76 -17.63 -1.98 2.98
C TYR A 76 -18.95 -2.73 3.11
N HIS A 77 -19.98 -2.03 3.57
CA HIS A 77 -21.33 -2.54 3.66
C HIS A 77 -22.19 -1.82 2.64
N GLN A 78 -22.88 -2.58 1.81
CA GLN A 78 -23.90 -2.09 0.91
C GLN A 78 -25.27 -2.47 1.48
N ASP A 79 -26.09 -1.46 1.74
CA ASP A 79 -27.50 -1.65 2.11
C ASP A 79 -28.28 -2.25 0.93
N PRO A 80 -29.30 -3.07 1.18
CA PRO A 80 -30.13 -3.61 0.12
C PRO A 80 -30.93 -2.49 -0.57
N THR A 81 -31.05 -2.56 -1.89
CA THR A 81 -31.73 -1.53 -2.70
C THR A 81 -33.10 -2.00 -3.16
N TYR A 82 -33.98 -1.05 -3.48
CA TYR A 82 -35.28 -1.33 -4.08
C TYR A 82 -35.17 -1.48 -5.59
N ALA A 83 -35.92 -2.42 -6.16
CA ALA A 83 -36.17 -2.43 -7.59
C ALA A 83 -37.16 -1.31 -7.96
N ILE A 84 -36.82 -0.55 -9.00
CA ILE A 84 -37.62 0.58 -9.49
C ILE A 84 -38.08 0.28 -10.92
N GLY A 85 -39.28 0.73 -11.25
CA GLY A 85 -39.87 0.53 -12.56
C GLY A 85 -41.10 1.40 -12.76
N TYR A 86 -41.87 1.06 -13.78
CA TYR A 86 -43.09 1.78 -14.14
C TYR A 86 -44.24 0.81 -14.33
N VAL A 87 -45.44 1.28 -14.00
CA VAL A 87 -46.70 0.61 -14.29
C VAL A 87 -47.58 1.53 -15.11
N THR A 88 -48.23 0.97 -16.13
CA THR A 88 -49.17 1.67 -16.98
C THR A 88 -50.57 1.22 -16.60
N PHE A 89 -51.39 2.20 -16.24
CA PHE A 89 -52.81 2.02 -15.97
C PHE A 89 -53.61 2.33 -17.22
N TYR A 90 -54.66 1.55 -17.45
CA TYR A 90 -55.61 1.72 -18.56
C TYR A 90 -57.00 1.83 -17.96
N ASN A 91 -57.72 2.87 -18.34
CA ASN A 91 -59.06 3.17 -17.86
C ASN A 91 -60.09 2.98 -18.99
N GLY A 92 -60.97 2.00 -18.81
CA GLY A 92 -62.10 1.72 -19.70
C GLY A 92 -63.39 2.45 -19.33
N GLN A 93 -63.35 3.41 -18.41
CA GLN A 93 -64.49 4.25 -18.06
C GLN A 93 -64.52 5.53 -18.93
N PHE A 94 -65.67 6.19 -19.04
CA PHE A 94 -65.78 7.49 -19.71
C PHE A 94 -65.24 8.66 -18.88
N SER A 95 -65.17 8.48 -17.55
CA SER A 95 -64.67 9.50 -16.62
C SER A 95 -63.22 9.22 -16.23
N PRO A 96 -62.41 10.26 -15.96
CA PRO A 96 -61.06 10.07 -15.44
C PRO A 96 -61.08 9.45 -14.03
N ILE A 97 -60.03 8.72 -13.70
CA ILE A 97 -59.80 8.15 -12.36
C ILE A 97 -58.44 8.61 -11.83
N THR A 98 -58.37 8.87 -10.52
CA THR A 98 -57.11 9.20 -9.86
C THR A 98 -56.54 7.98 -9.15
N ILE A 99 -55.29 7.65 -9.46
CA ILE A 99 -54.49 6.64 -8.76
C ILE A 99 -53.57 7.35 -7.77
N PRO A 100 -53.73 7.16 -6.45
CA PRO A 100 -52.87 7.80 -5.46
C PRO A 100 -51.47 7.18 -5.42
N ALA A 101 -50.48 7.97 -5.02
CA ALA A 101 -49.21 7.44 -4.51
C ALA A 101 -49.49 6.51 -3.32
N GLY A 102 -48.71 5.44 -3.17
CA GLY A 102 -48.96 4.44 -2.15
C GLY A 102 -49.90 3.30 -2.58
N THR A 103 -50.40 3.31 -3.83
CA THR A 103 -51.23 2.21 -4.34
C THR A 103 -50.38 0.95 -4.47
N GLN A 104 -50.74 -0.09 -3.72
CA GLN A 104 -50.04 -1.38 -3.77
C GLN A 104 -50.60 -2.27 -4.88
N LEU A 105 -49.70 -2.83 -5.69
CA LEU A 105 -50.02 -3.74 -6.78
C LEU A 105 -49.25 -5.04 -6.57
N SER A 106 -49.94 -6.17 -6.70
CA SER A 106 -49.34 -7.49 -6.52
C SER A 106 -49.11 -8.17 -7.86
N THR A 107 -47.99 -8.89 -7.95
CA THR A 107 -47.70 -9.84 -9.01
C THR A 107 -48.43 -11.16 -8.74
N GLN A 108 -48.57 -12.02 -9.77
CA GLN A 108 -49.11 -13.37 -9.61
C GLN A 108 -48.25 -14.26 -8.70
N GLU A 109 -46.96 -13.95 -8.58
CA GLU A 109 -45.98 -14.69 -7.77
C GLU A 109 -45.92 -14.22 -6.30
N GLY A 110 -46.80 -13.30 -5.90
CA GLY A 110 -46.88 -12.81 -4.51
C GLY A 110 -45.91 -11.69 -4.16
N LYS A 111 -45.08 -11.21 -5.09
CA LYS A 111 -44.33 -9.95 -4.93
C LYS A 111 -45.26 -8.75 -5.07
N ALA A 112 -44.88 -7.61 -4.50
CA ALA A 112 -45.66 -6.37 -4.57
C ALA A 112 -44.81 -5.16 -4.92
N VAL A 113 -45.43 -4.19 -5.59
CA VAL A 113 -44.90 -2.85 -5.84
C VAL A 113 -45.85 -1.81 -5.28
N VAL A 114 -45.34 -0.61 -5.06
CA VAL A 114 -46.12 0.55 -4.63
C VAL A 114 -45.87 1.72 -5.59
N THR A 115 -46.95 2.37 -6.04
CA THR A 115 -46.83 3.61 -6.83
C THR A 115 -46.17 4.70 -5.99
N THR A 116 -45.24 5.43 -6.58
CA THR A 116 -44.48 6.49 -5.88
C THR A 116 -45.05 7.88 -6.13
N GLN A 117 -45.97 8.02 -7.09
CA GLN A 117 -46.61 9.27 -7.47
C GLN A 117 -48.11 9.06 -7.69
N THR A 118 -48.87 10.11 -7.44
CA THR A 118 -50.30 10.18 -7.77
C THR A 118 -50.42 10.61 -9.23
N ALA A 119 -51.28 9.95 -10.02
CA ALA A 119 -51.62 10.40 -11.36
C ALA A 119 -53.10 10.21 -11.67
N THR A 120 -53.63 11.03 -12.57
CA THR A 120 -54.98 10.88 -13.11
C THR A 120 -54.90 10.17 -14.46
N VAL A 121 -55.60 9.04 -14.56
CA VAL A 121 -55.79 8.29 -15.81
C VAL A 121 -57.03 8.84 -16.49
N PRO A 122 -56.94 9.37 -17.72
CA PRO A 122 -58.11 9.89 -18.43
C PRO A 122 -59.14 8.79 -18.68
N GLY A 123 -60.39 9.17 -18.98
CA GLY A 123 -61.38 8.23 -19.51
C GLY A 123 -61.09 7.84 -20.96
N ILE A 124 -61.95 7.02 -21.55
CA ILE A 124 -61.90 6.66 -22.98
C ILE A 124 -61.92 7.93 -23.83
N ASP A 125 -60.96 8.03 -24.75
CA ASP A 125 -60.97 9.04 -25.80
C ASP A 125 -61.94 8.62 -26.90
N GLN A 126 -63.14 9.18 -26.85
CA GLN A 126 -64.20 8.96 -27.83
C GLN A 126 -63.95 9.69 -29.17
N SER A 127 -62.97 10.60 -29.22
CA SER A 127 -62.61 11.31 -30.45
C SER A 127 -61.61 10.54 -31.32
N ALA A 128 -60.88 9.59 -30.73
CA ALA A 128 -60.01 8.66 -31.44
C ALA A 128 -60.82 7.65 -32.29
N ASN A 129 -60.26 7.22 -33.44
CA ASN A 129 -60.87 6.22 -34.32
C ASN A 129 -59.89 5.07 -34.62
N PRO A 130 -60.06 3.87 -34.04
CA PRO A 130 -61.10 3.51 -33.06
C PRO A 130 -60.91 4.22 -31.71
N PRO A 131 -61.95 4.27 -30.85
CA PRO A 131 -61.83 4.84 -29.50
C PRO A 131 -60.68 4.20 -28.73
N ALA A 132 -59.86 5.05 -28.10
CA ALA A 132 -58.69 4.62 -27.35
C ALA A 132 -58.96 4.63 -25.84
N LEU A 133 -58.45 3.64 -25.12
CA LEU A 133 -58.48 3.65 -23.65
C LEU A 133 -57.65 4.82 -23.13
N GLY A 134 -58.10 5.45 -22.05
CA GLY A 134 -57.25 6.40 -21.35
C GLY A 134 -56.11 5.65 -20.65
N GLU A 135 -54.89 6.15 -20.77
CA GLU A 135 -53.71 5.52 -20.16
C GLU A 135 -52.84 6.53 -19.41
N ALA A 136 -52.17 6.06 -18.36
CA ALA A 136 -51.14 6.82 -17.67
C ALA A 136 -50.07 5.88 -17.12
N THR A 137 -48.79 6.24 -17.31
CA THR A 137 -47.65 5.51 -16.77
C THR A 137 -47.13 6.19 -15.52
N ILE A 138 -47.02 5.42 -14.43
CA ILE A 138 -46.68 5.91 -13.09
C ILE A 138 -45.44 5.19 -12.59
N PRO A 139 -44.44 5.90 -12.02
CA PRO A 139 -43.29 5.28 -11.39
C PRO A 139 -43.70 4.51 -10.13
N ALA A 140 -43.14 3.33 -9.94
CA ALA A 140 -43.37 2.48 -8.79
C ALA A 140 -42.05 1.86 -8.31
N ARG A 141 -42.06 1.37 -7.07
CA ARG A 141 -40.94 0.60 -6.51
C ARG A 141 -41.43 -0.70 -5.89
N ALA A 142 -40.59 -1.73 -5.88
CA ALA A 142 -40.86 -2.95 -5.15
C ALA A 142 -40.99 -2.68 -3.64
N VAL A 143 -41.85 -3.44 -2.97
CA VAL A 143 -41.98 -3.43 -1.50
C VAL A 143 -40.81 -4.18 -0.86
N THR A 144 -40.41 -5.29 -1.47
CA THR A 144 -39.25 -6.09 -1.05
C THR A 144 -37.97 -5.43 -1.54
N MET A 145 -37.04 -5.14 -0.62
CA MET A 145 -35.66 -4.76 -0.96
C MET A 145 -34.87 -6.00 -1.38
N GLY A 146 -33.74 -5.81 -2.06
CA GLY A 146 -32.90 -6.93 -2.48
C GLY A 146 -33.12 -7.34 -3.93
N ALA A 147 -32.28 -8.26 -4.41
CA ALA A 147 -32.42 -8.87 -5.73
C ALA A 147 -33.75 -9.62 -5.87
N GLY A 148 -34.28 -10.14 -4.76
CA GLY A 148 -35.62 -10.75 -4.70
C GLY A 148 -36.76 -9.79 -5.06
N GLY A 149 -36.54 -8.48 -4.93
CA GLY A 149 -37.50 -7.43 -5.30
C GLY A 149 -37.61 -7.13 -6.80
N ASN A 150 -36.71 -7.66 -7.63
CA ASN A 150 -36.81 -7.52 -9.09
C ASN A 150 -38.04 -8.26 -9.63
N ILE A 151 -38.72 -7.66 -10.60
CA ILE A 151 -39.98 -8.16 -11.15
C ILE A 151 -39.89 -8.17 -12.68
N ASP A 152 -40.26 -9.29 -13.29
CA ASP A 152 -40.20 -9.43 -14.73
C ASP A 152 -41.26 -8.58 -15.43
N ALA A 153 -41.04 -8.29 -16.72
CA ALA A 153 -42.03 -7.63 -17.53
C ALA A 153 -43.33 -8.46 -17.54
N TYR A 154 -44.47 -7.77 -17.43
CA TYR A 154 -45.82 -8.31 -17.43
C TYR A 154 -46.21 -9.20 -16.22
N SER A 155 -45.35 -9.36 -15.21
CA SER A 155 -45.71 -10.07 -13.96
C SER A 155 -46.83 -9.37 -13.18
N ILE A 156 -46.99 -8.06 -13.37
CA ILE A 156 -48.17 -7.29 -12.99
C ILE A 156 -48.97 -7.10 -14.28
N SER A 157 -50.06 -7.83 -14.41
CA SER A 157 -51.00 -7.67 -15.53
C SER A 157 -52.38 -8.15 -15.09
N GLY A 158 -53.30 -7.22 -14.89
CA GLY A 158 -54.65 -7.58 -14.47
C GLY A 158 -55.51 -6.38 -14.07
N PRO A 159 -56.74 -6.65 -13.59
CA PRO A 159 -57.60 -5.63 -13.03
C PRO A 159 -56.99 -5.04 -11.75
N CYS A 160 -57.19 -3.75 -11.53
CA CYS A 160 -56.75 -3.05 -10.33
C CYS A 160 -57.79 -2.05 -9.89
N CYS A 161 -57.84 -1.80 -8.57
CA CYS A 161 -58.25 -0.56 -7.89
C CYS A 161 -59.67 -0.02 -8.12
N ALA A 162 -60.25 -0.14 -9.31
CA ALA A 162 -61.61 0.24 -9.67
C ALA A 162 -62.14 -0.65 -10.81
N SER A 163 -63.45 -0.56 -11.06
CA SER A 163 -64.09 -1.26 -12.17
C SER A 163 -63.55 -0.77 -13.52
N SER A 164 -63.29 -1.71 -14.44
CA SER A 164 -62.76 -1.43 -15.78
C SER A 164 -61.40 -0.73 -15.84
N VAL A 165 -60.61 -0.80 -14.75
CA VAL A 165 -59.22 -0.33 -14.73
C VAL A 165 -58.29 -1.53 -14.74
N LEU A 166 -57.35 -1.51 -15.69
CA LEU A 166 -56.28 -2.50 -15.80
C LEU A 166 -54.94 -1.85 -15.48
N VAL A 167 -54.01 -2.64 -14.97
CA VAL A 167 -52.63 -2.21 -14.75
C VAL A 167 -51.67 -3.23 -15.33
N LYS A 168 -50.59 -2.75 -15.93
CA LYS A 168 -49.52 -3.57 -16.48
C LYS A 168 -48.14 -2.98 -16.20
N ASN A 169 -47.13 -3.80 -15.95
CA ASN A 169 -45.74 -3.38 -16.10
C ASN A 169 -45.20 -3.91 -17.43
N VAL A 170 -45.01 -3.04 -18.42
CA VAL A 170 -44.48 -3.46 -19.74
C VAL A 170 -42.98 -3.76 -19.68
N GLN A 171 -42.28 -3.15 -18.73
CA GLN A 171 -40.85 -3.31 -18.50
C GLN A 171 -40.60 -3.97 -17.13
N THR A 172 -39.40 -4.52 -16.98
CA THR A 172 -38.93 -5.12 -15.73
C THR A 172 -38.74 -4.03 -14.66
N PHE A 173 -38.95 -4.40 -13.39
CA PHE A 173 -38.45 -3.62 -12.26
C PHE A 173 -37.04 -4.10 -11.96
N THR A 174 -36.08 -3.18 -11.97
CA THR A 174 -34.66 -3.48 -11.85
C THR A 174 -33.98 -2.60 -10.81
N GLY A 175 -32.76 -2.95 -10.43
CA GLY A 175 -31.98 -2.21 -9.45
C GLY A 175 -32.13 -2.71 -8.02
N GLY A 176 -32.93 -3.75 -7.78
CA GLY A 176 -32.92 -4.48 -6.51
C GLY A 176 -31.62 -5.28 -6.38
N GLN A 177 -30.84 -4.98 -5.34
CA GLN A 177 -29.60 -5.66 -4.99
C GLN A 177 -29.65 -6.02 -3.52
N ASP A 178 -29.21 -7.23 -3.18
CA ASP A 178 -29.18 -7.71 -1.80
C ASP A 178 -28.17 -6.93 -0.97
N GLU A 179 -28.31 -7.03 0.36
CA GLU A 179 -27.27 -6.56 1.25
C GLU A 179 -25.99 -7.34 0.99
N GLU A 180 -24.86 -6.64 0.89
CA GLU A 180 -23.58 -7.32 0.68
C GLU A 180 -22.45 -6.64 1.45
N ASN A 181 -21.57 -7.47 2.00
CA ASN A 181 -20.38 -7.04 2.72
C ASN A 181 -19.15 -7.44 1.92
N TYR A 182 -18.32 -6.46 1.58
CA TYR A 182 -17.10 -6.70 0.82
C TYR A 182 -15.86 -6.28 1.60
N ALA A 183 -14.77 -7.03 1.40
CA ALA A 183 -13.46 -6.59 1.83
C ALA A 183 -12.93 -5.53 0.85
N ILE A 184 -12.41 -4.41 1.38
CA ILE A 184 -11.81 -3.34 0.58
C ILE A 184 -10.36 -3.12 0.96
N VAL A 185 -9.54 -2.78 -0.03
CA VAL A 185 -8.11 -2.52 0.17
C VAL A 185 -7.94 -1.19 0.91
N ARG A 186 -7.26 -1.19 2.06
CA ARG A 186 -6.87 0.05 2.75
C ARG A 186 -5.48 0.49 2.32
N GLN A 187 -5.20 1.79 2.40
CA GLN A 187 -3.86 2.33 2.10
C GLN A 187 -2.76 1.69 2.96
N ARG A 188 -3.08 1.34 4.21
CA ARG A 188 -2.17 0.62 5.12
C ARG A 188 -1.82 -0.78 4.63
N ASP A 189 -2.72 -1.46 3.92
CA ASP A 189 -2.52 -2.82 3.42
C ASP A 189 -1.45 -2.78 2.31
N ILE A 190 -1.54 -1.80 1.41
CA ILE A 190 -0.53 -1.53 0.37
C ILE A 190 0.80 -1.08 1.01
N GLY A 191 0.75 -0.10 1.91
CA GLY A 191 1.93 0.50 2.53
C GLY A 191 2.75 -0.49 3.38
N SER A 192 2.08 -1.41 4.07
CA SER A 192 2.71 -2.42 4.93
C SER A 192 3.70 -3.32 4.18
N GLN A 193 3.52 -3.48 2.86
CA GLN A 193 4.33 -4.37 2.04
C GLN A 193 5.58 -3.69 1.46
N ILE A 194 5.65 -2.36 1.45
CA ILE A 194 6.74 -1.64 0.77
C ILE A 194 8.08 -1.90 1.44
N THR A 195 8.16 -1.76 2.76
CA THR A 195 9.42 -1.91 3.51
C THR A 195 9.97 -3.35 3.45
N PRO A 196 9.19 -4.40 3.72
CA PRO A 196 9.67 -5.78 3.59
C PRO A 196 10.14 -6.10 2.16
N LEU A 197 9.38 -5.66 1.15
CA LEU A 197 9.71 -5.93 -0.25
C LEU A 197 10.99 -5.20 -0.69
N ARG A 198 11.22 -3.97 -0.19
CA ARG A 198 12.49 -3.25 -0.38
C ARG A 198 13.67 -3.99 0.24
N GLN A 199 13.50 -4.50 1.47
CA GLN A 199 14.55 -5.26 2.14
C GLN A 199 14.88 -6.54 1.38
N THR A 200 13.86 -7.28 0.91
CA THR A 200 14.12 -8.52 0.15
C THR A 200 14.80 -8.23 -1.18
N ILE A 201 14.38 -7.20 -1.93
CA ILE A 201 15.08 -6.81 -3.17
C ILE A 201 16.52 -6.35 -2.88
N ALA A 202 16.76 -5.57 -1.83
CA ALA A 202 18.11 -5.13 -1.46
C ALA A 202 19.03 -6.33 -1.12
N GLN A 203 18.48 -7.33 -0.42
CA GLN A 203 19.20 -8.56 -0.09
C GLN A 203 19.48 -9.39 -1.36
N SER A 204 18.48 -9.60 -2.22
CA SER A 204 18.66 -10.30 -3.50
C SER A 204 19.70 -9.60 -4.39
N MET A 205 19.68 -8.27 -4.46
CA MET A 205 20.66 -7.48 -5.20
C MET A 205 22.08 -7.71 -4.67
N THR A 206 22.26 -7.60 -3.35
CA THR A 206 23.58 -7.76 -2.72
C THR A 206 24.13 -9.15 -2.99
N THR A 207 23.30 -10.19 -2.88
CA THR A 207 23.68 -11.58 -3.18
C THR A 207 24.08 -11.77 -4.64
N THR A 208 23.28 -11.26 -5.59
CA THR A 208 23.57 -11.42 -7.03
C THR A 208 24.74 -10.55 -7.50
N LEU A 209 24.99 -9.39 -6.89
CA LEU A 209 26.16 -8.57 -7.23
C LEU A 209 27.45 -9.19 -6.67
N ARG A 210 27.40 -9.74 -5.45
CA ARG A 210 28.56 -10.45 -4.85
C ARG A 210 28.99 -11.66 -5.67
N SER A 211 28.07 -12.38 -6.30
CA SER A 211 28.43 -13.51 -7.17
C SER A 211 29.16 -13.09 -8.46
N GLN A 212 29.16 -11.79 -8.82
CA GLN A 212 29.90 -11.25 -9.97
C GLN A 212 31.27 -10.65 -9.61
N VAL A 213 31.61 -10.60 -8.32
CA VAL A 213 32.89 -10.09 -7.81
C VAL A 213 33.96 -11.17 -8.01
N LYS A 214 35.07 -10.83 -8.67
CA LYS A 214 36.20 -11.73 -8.87
C LYS A 214 37.15 -11.70 -7.66
N PRO A 215 38.02 -12.71 -7.48
CA PRO A 215 39.08 -12.65 -6.47
C PRO A 215 39.91 -11.36 -6.57
N GLY A 216 40.13 -10.70 -5.44
CA GLY A 216 40.85 -9.42 -5.38
C GLY A 216 40.03 -8.19 -5.78
N GLU A 217 38.74 -8.33 -6.05
CA GLU A 217 37.81 -7.21 -6.25
C GLU A 217 36.97 -6.96 -4.99
N THR A 218 36.53 -5.73 -4.77
CA THR A 218 35.56 -5.33 -3.75
C THR A 218 34.42 -4.56 -4.39
N LEU A 219 33.18 -4.89 -4.02
CA LEU A 219 32.00 -4.21 -4.49
C LEU A 219 31.90 -2.82 -3.86
N VAL A 220 31.78 -1.79 -4.70
CA VAL A 220 31.45 -0.43 -4.25
C VAL A 220 29.94 -0.37 -4.00
N PRO A 221 29.47 0.25 -2.89
CA PRO A 221 28.03 0.38 -2.62
C PRO A 221 27.28 0.96 -3.82
N SER A 222 26.33 0.20 -4.36
CA SER A 222 25.50 0.65 -5.48
C SER A 222 24.19 1.23 -4.99
N VAL A 223 23.79 2.38 -5.54
CA VAL A 223 22.48 2.99 -5.27
C VAL A 223 21.43 2.34 -6.17
N CYS A 224 20.36 1.85 -5.55
CA CYS A 224 19.19 1.27 -6.21
C CYS A 224 18.01 2.23 -6.04
N SER A 225 17.35 2.60 -7.15
CA SER A 225 16.11 3.38 -7.13
C SER A 225 14.94 2.45 -7.51
N PRO A 226 14.26 1.83 -6.52
CA PRO A 226 13.22 0.86 -6.82
C PRO A 226 11.94 1.55 -7.30
N THR A 227 11.29 0.97 -8.31
CA THR A 227 9.96 1.36 -8.76
C THR A 227 8.92 0.43 -8.14
N PHE A 228 7.87 1.02 -7.57
CA PHE A 228 6.75 0.34 -6.95
C PHE A 228 5.51 0.42 -7.85
N THR A 229 4.86 -0.72 -8.06
CA THR A 229 3.63 -0.82 -8.84
C THR A 229 2.63 -1.68 -8.08
N PRO A 230 1.59 -1.08 -7.48
CA PRO A 230 0.49 -1.82 -6.91
C PRO A 230 -0.53 -2.16 -8.00
N ASP A 231 -1.12 -3.36 -7.94
CA ASP A 231 -2.15 -3.79 -8.90
C ASP A 231 -3.57 -3.36 -8.47
N HIS A 232 -3.71 -2.77 -7.28
CA HIS A 232 -4.96 -2.24 -6.71
C HIS A 232 -4.72 -0.88 -6.04
N LYS A 233 -5.76 -0.06 -5.94
CA LYS A 233 -5.81 1.21 -5.21
C LYS A 233 -6.56 1.05 -3.89
N ALA A 234 -6.36 1.98 -2.97
CA ALA A 234 -7.16 2.03 -1.76
C ALA A 234 -8.64 2.29 -2.12
N GLY A 235 -9.56 1.54 -1.52
CA GLY A 235 -10.99 1.56 -1.82
C GLY A 235 -11.42 0.53 -2.85
N ASP A 236 -10.50 -0.08 -3.60
CA ASP A 236 -10.83 -1.16 -4.53
C ASP A 236 -11.40 -2.35 -3.75
N ALA A 237 -12.42 -3.00 -4.31
CA ALA A 237 -12.92 -4.27 -3.82
C ALA A 237 -11.81 -5.33 -3.95
N ALA A 238 -11.55 -6.04 -2.86
CA ALA A 238 -10.62 -7.16 -2.90
C ALA A 238 -11.32 -8.33 -3.62
N GLN A 239 -10.65 -8.99 -4.57
CA GLN A 239 -11.21 -10.12 -5.32
C GLN A 239 -11.83 -11.13 -4.34
N ALA A 240 -13.16 -11.28 -4.42
CA ALA A 240 -13.91 -12.15 -3.52
C ALA A 240 -13.58 -13.62 -3.82
N SER A 241 -13.23 -14.39 -2.80
CA SER A 241 -13.36 -15.84 -2.88
C SER A 241 -14.85 -16.15 -3.03
N LEU A 242 -15.24 -16.64 -4.20
CA LEU A 242 -16.60 -17.02 -4.58
C LEU A 242 -17.15 -18.13 -3.67
N LEU A 243 -17.70 -17.80 -2.51
CA LEU A 243 -18.63 -18.67 -1.79
C LEU A 243 -19.70 -17.81 -1.08
N PRO A 244 -21.00 -18.06 -1.34
CA PRO A 244 -22.06 -17.42 -0.57
C PRO A 244 -22.03 -17.98 0.86
N GLN A 245 -22.23 -17.11 1.87
CA GLN A 245 -22.35 -17.42 3.31
C GLN A 245 -21.06 -17.44 4.17
N VAL A 246 -19.92 -16.92 3.71
CA VAL A 246 -18.72 -16.83 4.57
C VAL A 246 -18.31 -15.38 4.81
N LYS A 247 -18.19 -15.03 6.09
CA LYS A 247 -17.46 -13.87 6.67
C LYS A 247 -16.33 -13.41 5.73
N PRO A 248 -16.12 -12.10 5.48
CA PRO A 248 -15.24 -11.64 4.42
C PRO A 248 -13.84 -12.25 4.57
N VAL A 249 -13.51 -13.17 3.65
CA VAL A 249 -12.16 -13.64 3.45
C VAL A 249 -11.45 -12.51 2.74
N ALA A 250 -10.46 -11.92 3.40
CA ALA A 250 -9.71 -10.81 2.87
C ALA A 250 -9.10 -11.18 1.51
N GLY A 251 -9.56 -10.54 0.42
CA GLY A 251 -8.95 -10.72 -0.89
C GLY A 251 -7.51 -10.20 -0.89
N SER A 252 -6.68 -10.74 -1.78
CA SER A 252 -5.25 -10.42 -1.82
C SER A 252 -4.90 -9.44 -2.94
N SER A 253 -4.17 -8.36 -2.65
CA SER A 253 -3.66 -7.45 -3.68
C SER A 253 -2.22 -7.80 -4.06
N LEU A 254 -1.95 -7.95 -5.36
CA LEU A 254 -0.60 -8.17 -5.87
C LEU A 254 0.18 -6.85 -5.94
N ILE A 255 1.42 -6.91 -5.48
CA ILE A 255 2.33 -5.77 -5.42
C ILE A 255 3.64 -6.17 -6.07
N ARG A 256 4.15 -5.33 -6.97
CA ARG A 256 5.42 -5.55 -7.67
C ARG A 256 6.42 -4.46 -7.35
N LEU A 257 7.65 -4.85 -7.04
CA LEU A 257 8.78 -3.94 -6.89
C LEU A 257 9.89 -4.35 -7.87
N ARG A 258 10.47 -3.39 -8.57
CA ARG A 258 11.54 -3.59 -9.55
C ARG A 258 12.71 -2.68 -9.21
N CYS A 259 13.94 -3.16 -9.31
CA CYS A 259 15.13 -2.32 -9.23
C CYS A 259 16.15 -2.64 -10.34
N ILE A 260 16.85 -1.59 -10.79
CA ILE A 260 17.96 -1.64 -11.75
C ILE A 260 19.12 -0.84 -11.13
N PRO A 261 20.23 -1.47 -10.69
CA PRO A 261 21.36 -0.78 -10.11
C PRO A 261 22.43 -0.51 -11.18
N THR A 262 23.22 0.53 -10.95
CA THR A 262 24.52 0.72 -11.59
C THR A 262 25.61 0.39 -10.57
N SER A 263 26.36 -0.69 -10.80
CA SER A 263 27.34 -1.21 -9.84
C SER A 263 28.74 -1.27 -10.45
N ILE A 264 29.75 -1.04 -9.61
CA ILE A 264 31.16 -1.05 -9.96
C ILE A 264 31.92 -1.85 -8.89
N VAL A 265 32.95 -2.57 -9.31
CA VAL A 265 33.91 -3.23 -8.41
C VAL A 265 35.27 -2.56 -8.55
N MET A 266 36.03 -2.48 -7.46
CA MET A 266 37.40 -1.95 -7.42
C MET A 266 38.39 -3.05 -7.06
N ARG A 267 39.61 -3.04 -7.63
CA ARG A 267 40.66 -3.96 -7.17
C ARG A 267 41.19 -3.55 -5.80
N GLN A 268 41.40 -4.52 -4.92
CA GLN A 268 42.09 -4.32 -3.66
C GLN A 268 43.59 -4.17 -3.93
N HIS A 269 44.19 -3.06 -3.50
CA HIS A 269 45.63 -2.93 -3.38
C HIS A 269 46.05 -3.38 -1.98
N THR A 270 46.91 -4.39 -1.89
CA THR A 270 47.61 -4.76 -0.65
C THR A 270 48.46 -3.58 -0.20
N THR A 271 48.09 -2.94 0.91
CA THR A 271 48.90 -1.94 1.59
C THR A 271 50.12 -2.61 2.20
N TYR A 272 51.31 -2.34 1.65
CA TYR A 272 52.57 -2.68 2.31
C TYR A 272 52.79 -1.69 3.45
N SER A 273 52.77 -2.16 4.69
CA SER A 273 53.19 -1.40 5.87
C SER A 273 54.71 -1.19 5.79
N GLN A 274 55.14 0.01 5.39
CA GLN A 274 56.54 0.43 5.52
C GLN A 274 56.84 0.73 7.00
N GLN A 275 57.38 -0.26 7.71
CA GLN A 275 58.01 -0.03 9.00
C GLN A 275 59.30 0.79 8.79
N TYR A 276 59.27 2.06 9.15
CA TYR A 276 60.45 2.92 9.14
C TYR A 276 61.46 2.44 10.20
N PRO A 277 62.75 2.23 9.87
CA PRO A 277 63.75 1.88 10.87
C PRO A 277 64.03 3.09 11.77
N ARG A 278 63.90 2.91 13.08
CA ARG A 278 64.30 3.89 14.09
C ARG A 278 65.80 4.18 13.93
N ARG A 279 66.17 5.41 13.55
CA ARG A 279 67.52 5.93 13.82
C ARG A 279 67.61 6.23 15.31
N ILE A 280 68.55 5.55 15.97
CA ILE A 280 69.01 5.89 17.31
C ILE A 280 70.18 6.86 17.09
N SER A 281 70.07 8.06 17.64
CA SER A 281 71.16 9.00 17.87
C SER A 281 71.16 9.36 19.34
#